data_AF-A0A4Q2K3A2-F1
#
_entry.id   AF-A0A4Q2K3A2-F1
#
_cell.length_a   1.000
_cell.length_b   1.000
_cell.length_c   1.000
_cell.angle_alpha   90.00
_cell.angle_beta   90.00
_cell.angle_gamma   90.00
#
_symmetry.space_group_name_H-M   'P 1'
#
loop_
_entity.id
_entity.type
_entity.pdbx_description
1 polymer ?
#
loop_
_entity_poly.entity_id
_entity_poly.type
_entity_poly.pdbx_seq_one_letter_code
_entity_poly.pdbx_strand_id
1 'polypeptide(L)'
;MQMLKPLRTTDGINKGKRGLGKVWLAKDKAHRELLLDCVLKVNYSVQDFNKTIENGFSASPKDVVYLIVLADWIRDSYRRIKDCLRDDVANGFAFSDAAQLGCYWKFFKAIRSAVVAHPVGSSQHRDYGFDGSRICVDIRSKSFMDAFPMAKLSRLRIDGIEDAEYVRDEDVVLATYSTDFAEEGKLHFQRVCLDMADVRDAAELYIDALYELDQYVAGLKMRDFQ
;
A
#
# COMPACT_ATOMS: atom_id res chain seq x y z
N MET A 1 18.72 9.81 -6.14
CA MET A 1 18.36 9.05 -4.93
C MET A 1 17.16 9.75 -4.34
N GLN A 2 16.02 9.08 -4.27
CA GLN A 2 14.80 9.73 -3.80
C GLN A 2 14.87 9.90 -2.27
N MET A 3 14.48 11.08 -1.79
CA MET A 3 14.39 11.37 -0.37
C MET A 3 12.96 11.16 0.13
N LEU A 4 12.65 9.93 0.53
CA LEU A 4 11.36 9.61 1.14
C LEU A 4 11.31 10.13 2.58
N LYS A 5 10.20 10.76 2.95
CA LYS A 5 9.96 11.14 4.35
C LYS A 5 9.62 9.90 5.18
N PRO A 6 10.11 9.80 6.43
CA PRO A 6 9.67 8.74 7.33
C PRO A 6 8.16 8.78 7.54
N LEU A 7 7.57 7.61 7.71
CA LEU A 7 6.21 7.42 8.19
C LEU A 7 6.10 7.87 9.65
N ARG A 8 4.93 8.39 10.02
CA ARG A 8 4.60 8.71 11.41
C ARG A 8 4.67 7.46 12.29
N THR A 9 5.39 7.54 13.41
CA THR A 9 5.45 6.42 14.37
C THR A 9 4.08 6.15 14.97
N THR A 10 3.81 4.90 15.36
CA THR A 10 2.52 4.49 15.97
C THR A 10 2.61 4.25 17.48
N ASP A 11 3.70 4.68 18.12
CA ASP A 11 3.93 4.44 19.55
C ASP A 11 2.87 5.09 20.45
N GLY A 12 2.08 6.03 19.93
CA GLY A 12 0.97 6.66 20.64
C GLY A 12 -0.30 5.80 20.75
N ILE A 13 -0.43 4.77 19.91
CA ILE A 13 -1.66 3.99 19.74
C ILE A 13 -1.74 2.93 20.84
N ASN A 14 -2.95 2.62 21.32
CA ASN A 14 -3.18 1.56 22.31
C ASN A 14 -2.42 1.77 23.65
N LYS A 15 -2.08 3.02 24.01
CA LYS A 15 -1.40 3.32 25.28
C LYS A 15 -2.37 3.30 26.48
N GLY A 16 -1.99 2.59 27.54
CA GLY A 16 -2.61 2.72 28.88
C GLY A 16 -4.06 2.26 29.00
N LYS A 17 -4.48 1.20 28.28
CA LYS A 17 -5.88 0.71 28.21
C LYS A 17 -6.89 1.74 27.68
N ARG A 18 -6.41 2.77 26.97
CA ARG A 18 -7.24 3.75 26.24
C ARG A 18 -7.25 3.42 24.74
N GLY A 19 -8.12 4.10 23.99
CA GLY A 19 -8.24 3.89 22.54
C GLY A 19 -8.52 2.43 22.20
N LEU A 20 -7.79 1.90 21.22
CA LEU A 20 -7.80 0.50 20.80
C LEU A 20 -7.36 -0.47 21.91
N GLY A 21 -6.88 0.03 23.06
CA GLY A 21 -6.57 -0.76 24.24
C GLY A 21 -7.75 -1.18 25.10
N LYS A 22 -8.96 -0.69 24.82
CA LYS A 22 -10.17 -1.08 25.55
C LYS A 22 -10.62 -2.49 25.15
N VAL A 23 -10.82 -3.37 26.14
CA VAL A 23 -11.18 -4.78 25.91
C VAL A 23 -12.58 -4.94 25.33
N TRP A 24 -13.55 -4.15 25.82
CA TRP A 24 -14.97 -4.27 25.44
C TRP A 24 -15.28 -3.89 23.99
N LEU A 25 -14.32 -3.28 23.27
CA LEU A 25 -14.49 -2.89 21.87
C LEU A 25 -14.49 -4.08 20.92
N ALA A 26 -13.80 -5.17 21.27
CA ALA A 26 -13.68 -6.34 20.41
C ALA A 26 -14.95 -7.21 20.45
N LYS A 27 -15.23 -7.90 19.35
CA LYS A 27 -16.37 -8.84 19.24
C LYS A 27 -16.30 -9.96 20.30
N ASP A 28 -15.11 -10.51 20.48
CA ASP A 28 -14.80 -11.56 21.45
C ASP A 28 -13.30 -11.56 21.78
N LYS A 29 -12.87 -12.54 22.59
CA LYS A 29 -11.47 -12.70 23.00
C LYS A 29 -10.51 -12.95 21.84
N ALA A 30 -10.90 -13.74 20.84
CA ALA A 30 -10.02 -14.05 19.71
C ALA A 30 -9.82 -12.83 18.81
N HIS A 31 -10.89 -12.08 18.54
CA HIS A 31 -10.80 -10.80 17.82
C HIS A 31 -10.01 -9.76 18.60
N ARG A 32 -10.06 -9.80 19.94
CA ARG A 32 -9.22 -8.93 20.78
C ARG A 32 -7.73 -9.21 20.60
N GLU A 33 -7.34 -10.48 20.62
CA GLU A 33 -5.94 -10.90 20.41
C GLU A 33 -5.48 -10.49 19.00
N LEU A 34 -6.26 -10.82 17.96
CA LEU A 34 -5.96 -10.45 16.58
C LEU A 34 -5.84 -8.93 16.37
N LEU A 35 -6.71 -8.14 17.01
CA LEU A 35 -6.64 -6.68 16.95
C LEU A 35 -5.29 -6.17 17.49
N LEU A 36 -4.85 -6.68 18.64
CA LEU A 36 -3.58 -6.29 19.24
C LEU A 36 -2.39 -6.69 18.37
N ASP A 37 -2.42 -7.89 17.81
CA ASP A 37 -1.40 -8.36 16.87
C ASP A 37 -1.36 -7.49 15.60
N CYS A 38 -2.50 -7.06 15.09
CA CYS A 38 -2.55 -6.15 13.94
C CYS A 38 -2.00 -4.76 14.27
N VAL A 39 -2.26 -4.22 15.47
CA VAL A 39 -1.65 -2.96 15.92
C VAL A 39 -0.13 -3.08 16.02
N LEU A 40 0.37 -4.19 16.58
CA LEU A 40 1.81 -4.47 16.64
C LEU A 40 2.42 -4.64 15.24
N LYS A 41 1.73 -5.35 14.34
CA LYS A 41 2.17 -5.52 12.95
C LYS A 41 2.33 -4.17 12.24
N VAL A 42 1.41 -3.23 12.44
CA VAL A 42 1.54 -1.86 11.92
C VAL A 42 2.77 -1.18 12.50
N ASN A 43 2.98 -1.27 13.83
CA ASN A 43 4.13 -0.66 14.50
C ASN A 43 5.47 -1.16 13.95
N TYR A 44 5.66 -2.48 13.84
CA TYR A 44 6.86 -3.05 13.26
C TYR A 44 7.00 -2.69 11.78
N SER A 45 5.92 -2.70 11.01
CA SER A 45 5.97 -2.34 9.59
C SER A 45 6.42 -0.88 9.38
N VAL A 46 5.98 0.04 10.25
CA VAL A 46 6.41 1.44 10.24
C VAL A 46 7.89 1.58 10.61
N GLN A 47 8.34 0.87 11.65
CA GLN A 47 9.74 0.88 12.06
C GLN A 47 10.66 0.36 10.95
N ASP A 48 10.30 -0.76 10.35
CA ASP A 48 11.03 -1.38 9.25
C ASP A 48 11.05 -0.49 7.99
N PHE A 49 9.93 0.15 7.68
CA PHE A 49 9.84 1.07 6.53
C PHE A 49 10.79 2.25 6.74
N ASN A 50 10.73 2.89 7.91
CA ASN A 50 11.57 4.02 8.25
C ASN A 50 13.06 3.65 8.30
N LYS A 51 13.38 2.46 8.84
CA LYS A 51 14.74 1.93 8.86
C LYS A 51 15.30 1.73 7.46
N THR A 52 14.47 1.23 6.54
CA THR A 52 14.86 0.95 5.15
C THR A 52 15.23 2.23 4.40
N ILE A 53 14.60 3.36 4.71
CA ILE A 53 14.81 4.64 4.01
C ILE A 53 15.72 5.63 4.77
N GLU A 54 16.23 5.26 5.95
CA GLU A 54 16.90 6.19 6.88
C GLU A 54 18.13 6.89 6.27
N ASN A 55 18.82 6.22 5.33
CA ASN A 55 20.01 6.72 4.64
C ASN A 55 19.73 7.13 3.19
N GLY A 56 18.46 7.39 2.86
CA GLY A 56 17.98 7.63 1.51
C GLY A 56 17.48 6.36 0.82
N PHE A 57 16.50 6.51 -0.07
CA PHE A 57 15.93 5.37 -0.79
C PHE A 57 16.74 5.03 -2.04
N SER A 58 17.24 3.80 -2.08
CA SER A 58 17.80 3.19 -3.29
C SER A 58 16.72 2.37 -3.98
N ALA A 59 16.55 2.54 -5.29
CA ALA A 59 15.58 1.78 -6.10
C ALA A 59 16.07 0.34 -6.37
N SER A 60 16.63 -0.33 -5.36
CA SER A 60 17.01 -1.73 -5.44
C SER A 60 15.74 -2.60 -5.48
N PRO A 61 15.72 -3.70 -6.26
CA PRO A 61 14.53 -4.56 -6.36
C PRO A 61 14.05 -5.06 -4.98
N LYS A 62 15.00 -5.39 -4.11
CA LYS A 62 14.72 -5.85 -2.75
C LYS A 62 13.99 -4.78 -1.94
N ASP A 63 14.50 -3.55 -1.91
CA ASP A 63 13.92 -2.49 -1.09
C ASP A 63 12.57 -2.04 -1.66
N VAL A 64 12.43 -2.00 -2.99
CA VAL A 64 11.13 -1.74 -3.66
C VAL A 64 10.08 -2.76 -3.20
N VAL A 65 10.35 -4.05 -3.37
CA VAL A 65 9.41 -5.12 -2.99
C VAL A 65 9.10 -5.04 -1.49
N TYR A 66 10.13 -4.85 -0.66
CA TYR A 66 9.97 -4.81 0.78
C TYR A 66 9.09 -3.64 1.23
N LEU A 67 9.36 -2.42 0.76
CA LEU A 67 8.55 -1.23 1.10
C LEU A 67 7.10 -1.37 0.64
N ILE A 68 6.85 -1.93 -0.55
CA ILE A 68 5.49 -2.21 -1.04
C ILE A 68 4.77 -3.20 -0.10
N VAL A 69 5.45 -4.26 0.33
CA VAL A 69 4.88 -5.27 1.24
C VAL A 69 4.59 -4.68 2.62
N LEU A 70 5.50 -3.87 3.17
CA LEU A 70 5.29 -3.18 4.46
C LEU A 70 4.08 -2.23 4.39
N ALA A 71 3.98 -1.46 3.31
CA ALA A 71 2.85 -0.56 3.08
C ALA A 71 1.52 -1.34 2.92
N ASP A 72 1.53 -2.46 2.20
CA ASP A 72 0.38 -3.37 2.07
C ASP A 72 -0.03 -3.97 3.42
N TRP A 73 0.93 -4.31 4.27
CA TRP A 73 0.70 -4.82 5.62
C TRP A 73 0.10 -3.77 6.55
N ILE A 74 0.54 -2.51 6.49
CA ILE A 74 -0.08 -1.41 7.25
C ILE A 74 -1.56 -1.28 6.85
N ARG A 75 -1.82 -1.24 5.54
CA ARG A 75 -3.18 -1.15 4.96
C ARG A 75 -4.08 -2.32 5.36
N ASP A 76 -3.61 -3.56 5.19
CA ASP A 76 -4.38 -4.77 5.52
C ASP A 76 -4.67 -4.86 7.02
N SER A 77 -3.69 -4.50 7.86
CA SER A 77 -3.84 -4.52 9.31
C SER A 77 -4.87 -3.52 9.80
N TYR A 78 -4.92 -2.31 9.24
CA TYR A 78 -5.98 -1.34 9.55
C TYR A 78 -7.38 -1.90 9.27
N ARG A 79 -7.57 -2.56 8.12
CA ARG A 79 -8.86 -3.21 7.81
C ARG A 79 -9.20 -4.30 8.82
N ARG A 80 -8.25 -5.19 9.12
CA ARG A 80 -8.45 -6.26 10.12
C ARG A 80 -8.77 -5.72 11.50
N ILE A 81 -8.14 -4.62 11.91
CA ILE A 81 -8.45 -3.95 13.18
C ILE A 81 -9.92 -3.54 13.22
N LYS A 82 -10.43 -2.91 12.15
CA LYS A 82 -11.85 -2.57 12.05
C LYS A 82 -12.76 -3.80 12.11
N ASP A 83 -12.41 -4.86 11.39
CA ASP A 83 -13.19 -6.11 11.34
C ASP A 83 -13.26 -6.82 12.71
N CYS A 84 -12.29 -6.58 13.60
CA CYS A 84 -12.24 -7.12 14.96
C CYS A 84 -13.11 -6.35 15.98
N LEU A 85 -13.50 -5.11 15.67
CA LEU A 85 -14.36 -4.30 16.53
C LEU A 85 -15.80 -4.79 16.47
N ARG A 86 -16.57 -4.62 17.56
CA ARG A 86 -18.03 -4.81 17.54
C ARG A 86 -18.65 -3.98 16.41
N ASP A 87 -19.69 -4.52 15.80
CA ASP A 87 -20.28 -3.91 14.61
C ASP A 87 -20.88 -2.52 14.91
N ASP A 88 -21.46 -2.32 16.10
CA ASP A 88 -21.98 -1.02 16.56
C ASP A 88 -20.87 0.03 16.71
N VAL A 89 -19.71 -0.35 17.24
CA VAL A 89 -18.53 0.52 17.34
C VAL A 89 -17.96 0.83 15.96
N ALA A 90 -17.78 -0.20 15.12
CA ALA A 90 -17.18 -0.08 13.80
C ALA A 90 -18.03 0.78 12.85
N ASN A 91 -19.35 0.59 12.88
CA ASN A 91 -20.30 1.35 12.06
C ASN A 91 -20.42 2.81 12.48
N GLY A 92 -20.12 3.15 13.74
CA GLY A 92 -20.07 4.53 14.22
C GLY A 92 -18.82 5.31 13.79
N PHE A 93 -17.83 4.65 13.18
CA PHE A 93 -16.59 5.27 12.74
C PHE A 93 -16.53 5.48 11.22
N ALA A 94 -16.31 6.73 10.81
CA ALA A 94 -15.90 7.09 9.46
C ALA A 94 -14.59 7.89 9.53
N PHE A 95 -13.60 7.47 8.75
CA PHE A 95 -12.36 8.22 8.59
C PHE A 95 -12.65 9.52 7.82
N SER A 96 -12.00 10.62 8.22
CA SER A 96 -12.22 11.95 7.64
C SER A 96 -11.99 12.01 6.12
N ASP A 97 -11.01 11.24 5.61
CA ASP A 97 -10.68 11.14 4.18
C ASP A 97 -10.89 9.73 3.62
N ALA A 98 -12.09 9.18 3.85
CA ALA A 98 -12.45 7.84 3.40
C ALA A 98 -12.37 7.64 1.87
N ALA A 99 -12.59 8.70 1.09
CA ALA A 99 -12.53 8.67 -0.37
C ALA A 99 -11.10 8.40 -0.85
N GLN A 100 -10.13 9.16 -0.35
CA GLN A 100 -8.71 8.99 -0.70
C GLN A 100 -8.18 7.63 -0.23
N LEU A 101 -8.60 7.18 0.96
CA LEU A 101 -8.24 5.86 1.50
C LEU A 101 -8.71 4.72 0.59
N GLY A 102 -9.89 4.87 -0.02
CA GLY A 102 -10.41 3.95 -1.04
C GLY A 102 -9.61 3.95 -2.34
N CYS A 103 -9.12 5.10 -2.81
CA CYS A 103 -8.24 5.18 -3.98
C CYS A 103 -6.92 4.42 -3.73
N TYR A 104 -6.28 4.67 -2.59
CA TYR A 104 -5.05 3.99 -2.21
C TYR A 104 -5.23 2.48 -1.99
N TRP A 105 -6.42 2.03 -1.58
CA TRP A 105 -6.72 0.60 -1.50
C TRP A 105 -6.59 -0.09 -2.86
N LYS A 106 -7.19 0.51 -3.90
CA LYS A 106 -7.14 -0.03 -5.26
C LYS A 106 -5.71 -0.03 -5.79
N PHE A 107 -5.00 1.09 -5.60
CA PHE A 107 -3.59 1.24 -5.93
C PHE A 107 -2.76 0.11 -5.33
N PHE A 108 -2.74 -0.04 -4.00
CA PHE A 108 -1.91 -1.06 -3.35
C PHE A 108 -2.22 -2.49 -3.79
N LYS A 109 -3.50 -2.81 -4.01
CA LYS A 109 -3.86 -4.12 -4.55
C LYS A 109 -3.23 -4.34 -5.92
N ALA A 110 -3.29 -3.35 -6.79
CA ALA A 110 -2.71 -3.42 -8.13
C ALA A 110 -1.18 -3.58 -8.09
N ILE A 111 -0.47 -2.71 -7.37
CA ILE A 111 1.01 -2.78 -7.29
C ILE A 111 1.49 -4.06 -6.61
N ARG A 112 0.90 -4.49 -5.47
CA ARG A 112 1.28 -5.77 -4.85
C ARG A 112 1.04 -6.92 -5.80
N SER A 113 -0.09 -6.91 -6.51
CA SER A 113 -0.40 -7.95 -7.48
C SER A 113 0.67 -8.00 -8.58
N ALA A 114 1.01 -6.86 -9.17
CA ALA A 114 2.03 -6.77 -10.23
C ALA A 114 3.43 -7.23 -9.78
N VAL A 115 3.83 -6.86 -8.56
CA VAL A 115 5.20 -7.06 -8.05
C VAL A 115 5.40 -8.40 -7.35
N VAL A 116 4.38 -8.92 -6.65
CA VAL A 116 4.52 -10.10 -5.76
C VAL A 116 3.74 -11.31 -6.27
N ALA A 117 2.55 -11.11 -6.82
CA ALA A 117 1.63 -12.21 -7.14
C ALA A 117 1.58 -12.58 -8.63
N HIS A 118 2.00 -11.66 -9.51
CA HIS A 118 1.86 -11.71 -10.97
C HIS A 118 0.42 -12.07 -11.41
N PRO A 119 -0.43 -11.08 -11.78
CA PRO A 119 -1.87 -11.30 -12.01
C PRO A 119 -2.19 -12.03 -13.33
N VAL A 120 -1.43 -13.05 -13.71
CA VAL A 120 -1.64 -13.83 -14.95
C VAL A 120 -3.09 -14.34 -14.98
N GLY A 121 -3.85 -13.93 -15.99
CA GLY A 121 -5.26 -14.32 -16.16
C GLY A 121 -6.26 -13.62 -15.24
N SER A 122 -5.92 -12.50 -14.60
CA SER A 122 -6.83 -11.74 -13.72
C SER A 122 -7.09 -10.32 -14.23
N SER A 123 -8.36 -9.95 -14.42
CA SER A 123 -8.78 -8.60 -14.83
C SER A 123 -8.99 -7.62 -13.67
N GLN A 124 -8.61 -7.98 -12.44
CA GLN A 124 -8.96 -7.23 -11.23
C GLN A 124 -8.34 -5.83 -11.13
N HIS A 125 -7.30 -5.52 -11.93
CA HIS A 125 -6.55 -4.27 -11.86
C HIS A 125 -6.42 -3.58 -13.23
N ARG A 126 -7.47 -3.67 -14.06
CA ARG A 126 -7.50 -3.08 -15.40
C ARG A 126 -7.19 -1.57 -15.40
N ASP A 127 -7.74 -0.82 -14.45
CA ASP A 127 -7.52 0.63 -14.33
C ASP A 127 -6.03 1.01 -14.13
N TYR A 128 -5.21 0.04 -13.71
CA TYR A 128 -3.76 0.18 -13.49
C TYR A 128 -2.93 -0.55 -14.56
N GLY A 129 -3.56 -1.05 -15.62
CA GLY A 129 -2.88 -1.77 -16.71
C GLY A 129 -2.34 -3.14 -16.30
N PHE A 130 -2.90 -3.76 -15.26
CA PHE A 130 -2.56 -5.11 -14.80
C PHE A 130 -3.78 -6.03 -14.88
N ASP A 131 -4.28 -6.25 -16.10
CA ASP A 131 -5.48 -7.06 -16.39
C ASP A 131 -5.17 -8.51 -16.78
N GLY A 132 -3.97 -8.97 -16.44
CA GLY A 132 -3.49 -10.32 -16.70
C GLY A 132 -2.85 -10.52 -18.07
N SER A 133 -2.84 -9.48 -18.91
CA SER A 133 -2.04 -9.44 -20.14
C SER A 133 -0.58 -9.04 -19.88
N ARG A 134 -0.30 -8.38 -18.75
CA ARG A 134 1.03 -7.82 -18.44
C ARG A 134 1.75 -8.65 -17.38
N ILE A 135 2.96 -9.10 -17.73
CA ILE A 135 3.85 -9.89 -16.87
C ILE A 135 5.04 -9.02 -16.46
N CYS A 136 5.23 -8.80 -15.16
CA CYS A 136 6.43 -8.14 -14.62
C CYS A 136 7.57 -9.14 -14.55
N VAL A 137 8.69 -8.84 -15.20
CA VAL A 137 9.86 -9.74 -15.29
C VAL A 137 11.07 -9.21 -14.53
N ASP A 138 11.10 -7.90 -14.23
CA ASP A 138 12.20 -7.29 -13.50
C ASP A 138 11.77 -5.94 -12.88
N ILE A 139 12.50 -5.50 -11.86
CA ILE A 139 12.32 -4.21 -11.18
C ILE A 139 13.66 -3.50 -11.21
N ARG A 140 13.70 -2.24 -11.65
CA ARG A 140 14.96 -1.54 -11.92
C ARG A 140 14.91 -0.10 -11.43
N SER A 141 16.08 0.46 -11.18
CA SER A 141 16.27 1.91 -11.23
C SER A 141 16.41 2.36 -12.69
N LYS A 142 16.33 3.68 -12.91
CA LYS A 142 16.68 4.27 -14.21
C LYS A 142 18.05 3.81 -14.67
N SER A 143 18.13 3.40 -15.92
CA SER A 143 19.34 2.92 -16.59
C SER A 143 19.54 3.62 -17.93
N PHE A 144 20.76 3.55 -18.47
CA PHE A 144 21.05 4.07 -19.82
C PHE A 144 20.19 3.39 -20.89
N MET A 145 19.74 2.15 -20.65
CA MET A 145 18.86 1.41 -21.56
C MET A 145 17.47 2.05 -21.68
N ASP A 146 17.07 2.89 -20.73
CA ASP A 146 15.79 3.59 -20.75
C ASP A 146 15.79 4.81 -21.67
N ALA A 147 16.96 5.23 -22.17
CA ALA A 147 17.07 6.24 -23.22
C ALA A 147 16.81 5.68 -24.64
N PHE A 148 16.70 4.36 -24.81
CA PHE A 148 16.42 3.75 -26.11
C PHE A 148 14.90 3.72 -26.41
N PRO A 149 14.45 4.38 -27.50
CA PRO A 149 13.05 4.77 -27.70
C PRO A 149 12.12 3.68 -28.27
N MET A 150 12.27 2.42 -27.88
CA MET A 150 11.56 1.32 -28.55
C MET A 150 10.44 0.64 -27.73
N ALA A 151 10.31 0.94 -26.43
CA ALA A 151 9.31 0.31 -25.57
C ALA A 151 8.21 1.29 -25.17
N LYS A 152 6.95 0.84 -25.16
CA LYS A 152 5.85 1.62 -24.57
C LYS A 152 6.19 1.91 -23.11
N LEU A 153 6.07 3.18 -22.74
CA LEU A 153 6.35 3.67 -21.40
C LEU A 153 5.07 4.23 -20.79
N SER A 154 4.77 3.75 -19.59
CA SER A 154 3.61 4.20 -18.82
C SER A 154 4.04 4.53 -17.39
N ARG A 155 3.21 5.27 -16.67
CA ARG A 155 3.43 5.65 -15.29
C ARG A 155 2.22 5.28 -14.45
N LEU A 156 2.48 4.56 -13.37
CA LEU A 156 1.48 4.24 -12.37
C LEU A 156 1.25 5.47 -11.49
N ARG A 157 -0.03 5.78 -11.28
CA ARG A 157 -0.53 6.81 -10.37
C ARG A 157 -1.49 6.18 -9.37
N ILE A 158 -1.87 6.95 -8.36
CA ILE A 158 -2.81 6.52 -7.33
C ILE A 158 -4.17 6.15 -7.95
N ASP A 159 -4.59 6.88 -8.99
CA ASP A 159 -5.88 6.78 -9.66
C ASP A 159 -5.86 5.98 -10.97
N GLY A 160 -4.70 5.48 -11.40
CA GLY A 160 -4.63 4.62 -12.58
C GLY A 160 -3.24 4.54 -13.20
N ILE A 161 -3.21 4.33 -14.52
CA ILE A 161 -2.00 4.32 -15.32
C ILE A 161 -2.12 5.29 -16.50
N GLU A 162 -1.06 6.06 -16.75
CA GLU A 162 -0.98 7.02 -17.85
C GLU A 162 0.21 6.72 -18.77
N ASP A 163 0.18 7.17 -20.01
CA ASP A 163 1.36 7.13 -20.89
C ASP A 163 2.41 8.13 -20.40
N ALA A 164 3.69 7.79 -20.57
CA ALA A 164 4.80 8.64 -20.15
C ALA A 164 5.86 8.75 -21.25
N GLU A 165 6.48 9.92 -21.35
CA GLU A 165 7.45 10.22 -22.39
C GLU A 165 8.88 9.82 -21.99
N TYR A 166 9.19 9.84 -20.70
CA TYR A 166 10.54 9.54 -20.19
C TYR A 166 10.52 8.98 -18.76
N VAL A 167 11.60 8.25 -18.42
CA VAL A 167 11.88 7.76 -17.07
C VAL A 167 12.58 8.86 -16.27
N ARG A 168 11.99 9.23 -15.13
CA ARG A 168 12.55 10.21 -14.18
C ARG A 168 13.66 9.55 -13.37
N ASP A 169 14.57 10.37 -12.84
CA ASP A 169 15.73 9.86 -12.10
C ASP A 169 15.36 9.12 -10.81
N GLU A 170 14.19 9.41 -10.26
CA GLU A 170 13.66 8.80 -9.03
C GLU A 170 12.70 7.64 -9.28
N ASP A 171 12.40 7.34 -10.56
CA ASP A 171 11.45 6.28 -10.87
C ASP A 171 12.02 4.90 -10.55
N VAL A 172 11.15 4.08 -9.96
CA VAL A 172 11.26 2.63 -10.06
C VAL A 172 10.64 2.22 -11.39
N VAL A 173 11.33 1.38 -12.15
CA VAL A 173 10.86 0.86 -13.43
C VAL A 173 10.49 -0.61 -13.27
N LEU A 174 9.21 -0.92 -13.46
CA LEU A 174 8.75 -2.29 -13.66
C LEU A 174 8.96 -2.63 -15.14
N ALA A 175 9.87 -3.56 -15.40
CA ALA A 175 10.10 -4.10 -16.73
C ALA A 175 9.08 -5.20 -16.97
N THR A 176 8.28 -5.06 -18.03
CA THR A 176 7.14 -5.93 -18.28
C THR A 176 7.08 -6.41 -19.72
N TYR A 177 6.42 -7.53 -19.95
CA TYR A 177 5.96 -7.94 -21.27
C TYR A 177 4.44 -7.95 -21.30
N SER A 178 3.86 -7.45 -22.38
CA SER A 178 2.43 -7.58 -22.65
C SER A 178 2.17 -8.73 -23.63
N THR A 179 1.12 -9.49 -23.36
CA THR A 179 0.56 -10.52 -24.22
C THR A 179 -0.63 -10.00 -25.04
N ASP A 180 -0.99 -8.72 -24.94
CA ASP A 180 -2.02 -8.14 -25.80
C ASP A 180 -1.48 -8.05 -27.24
N PHE A 181 -2.00 -8.95 -28.08
CA PHE A 181 -1.57 -9.14 -29.46
C PHE A 181 -2.04 -7.98 -30.34
N ALA A 182 -1.25 -6.91 -30.43
CA ALA A 182 -1.42 -5.91 -31.50
C ALA A 182 -0.85 -6.43 -32.84
N GLU A 183 0.17 -7.31 -32.78
CA GLU A 183 0.69 -8.08 -33.91
C GLU A 183 0.78 -9.56 -33.47
N GLU A 184 0.21 -10.48 -34.23
CA GLU A 184 0.12 -11.91 -33.85
C GLU A 184 1.49 -12.50 -33.49
N GLY A 185 1.60 -13.03 -32.26
CA GLY A 185 2.70 -13.90 -31.83
C GLY A 185 3.92 -13.25 -31.18
N LYS A 186 3.97 -11.91 -30.97
CA LYS A 186 5.14 -11.26 -30.34
C LYS A 186 4.84 -10.70 -28.96
N LEU A 187 5.70 -11.02 -27.98
CA LEU A 187 5.72 -10.36 -26.67
C LEU A 187 6.29 -8.95 -26.82
N HIS A 188 5.55 -7.94 -26.40
CA HIS A 188 6.01 -6.55 -26.46
C HIS A 188 6.58 -6.13 -25.12
N PHE A 189 7.87 -5.76 -25.11
CA PHE A 189 8.51 -5.19 -23.94
C PHE A 189 7.91 -3.81 -23.65
N GLN A 190 7.54 -3.58 -22.38
CA GLN A 190 6.95 -2.34 -21.89
C GLN A 190 7.57 -1.97 -20.54
N ARG A 191 7.51 -0.69 -20.20
CA ARG A 191 8.00 -0.15 -18.93
C ARG A 191 6.86 0.53 -18.19
N VAL A 192 6.76 0.28 -16.88
CA VAL A 192 5.84 0.98 -16.00
C VAL A 192 6.64 1.67 -14.90
N CYS A 193 6.67 3.00 -14.93
CA CYS A 193 7.28 3.82 -13.89
C CYS A 193 6.38 3.86 -12.65
N LEU A 194 7.00 3.80 -11.48
CA LEU A 194 6.38 3.91 -10.18
C LEU A 194 7.17 4.93 -9.35
N ASP A 195 6.44 5.84 -8.70
CA ASP A 195 7.00 6.74 -7.69
C ASP A 195 6.81 6.12 -6.30
N MET A 196 7.90 5.91 -5.56
CA MET A 196 7.81 5.34 -4.21
C MET A 196 7.30 6.35 -3.17
N ALA A 197 7.21 7.65 -3.52
CA ALA A 197 6.48 8.62 -2.72
C ALA A 197 4.98 8.28 -2.66
N ASP A 198 4.39 7.80 -3.76
CA ASP A 198 2.98 7.38 -3.76
C ASP A 198 2.75 6.19 -2.82
N VAL A 199 3.69 5.23 -2.78
CA VAL A 199 3.67 4.09 -1.84
C VAL A 199 3.78 4.57 -0.39
N ARG A 200 4.67 5.52 -0.11
CA ARG A 200 4.86 6.11 1.22
C ARG A 200 3.61 6.87 1.67
N ASP A 201 3.08 7.76 0.83
CA ASP A 201 1.95 8.63 1.18
C ASP A 201 0.66 7.82 1.35
N ALA A 202 0.50 6.77 0.55
CA ALA A 202 -0.55 5.80 0.74
C ALA A 202 -0.46 5.11 2.12
N ALA A 203 0.74 4.65 2.53
CA ALA A 203 0.93 4.05 3.85
C ALA A 203 0.66 5.03 4.99
N GLU A 204 1.10 6.28 4.86
CA GLU A 204 0.86 7.35 5.83
C GLU A 204 -0.63 7.59 6.05
N LEU A 205 -1.43 7.62 4.99
CA LEU A 205 -2.88 7.84 5.13
C LEU A 205 -3.57 6.74 5.95
N TYR A 206 -3.11 5.49 5.83
CA TYR A 206 -3.63 4.39 6.66
C TYR A 206 -3.17 4.50 8.13
N ILE A 207 -2.01 5.10 8.40
CA ILE A 207 -1.56 5.42 9.75
C ILE A 207 -2.43 6.53 10.35
N ASP A 208 -2.74 7.57 9.57
CA ASP A 208 -3.63 8.65 10.00
C ASP A 208 -5.05 8.11 10.29
N ALA A 209 -5.57 7.23 9.44
CA ALA A 209 -6.84 6.58 9.68
C ALA A 209 -6.85 5.71 10.94
N LEU A 210 -5.73 5.04 11.26
CA LEU A 210 -5.58 4.28 12.49
C LEU A 210 -5.56 5.20 13.73
N TYR A 211 -4.92 6.37 13.62
CA TYR A 211 -4.92 7.37 14.68
C TYR A 211 -6.31 7.96 14.94
N GLU A 212 -7.05 8.30 13.88
CA GLU A 212 -8.43 8.77 14.01
C GLU A 212 -9.33 7.71 14.64
N LEU A 213 -9.16 6.45 14.23
CA LEU A 213 -9.88 5.32 14.83
C LEU A 213 -9.57 5.21 16.33
N ASP A 214 -8.29 5.22 16.72
CA ASP A 214 -7.87 5.14 18.13
C ASP A 214 -8.45 6.28 18.96
N GLN A 215 -8.44 7.51 18.42
CA GLN A 215 -9.03 8.69 19.06
C GLN A 215 -10.56 8.57 19.20
N TYR A 216 -11.25 8.14 18.15
CA TYR A 216 -12.69 7.90 18.18
C TYR A 216 -13.05 6.89 19.28
N VAL A 217 -12.43 5.71 19.28
CA VAL A 217 -12.75 4.68 20.27
C VAL A 217 -12.28 5.06 21.68
N ALA A 218 -11.29 5.96 21.82
CA ALA A 218 -10.89 6.51 23.11
C ALA A 218 -12.00 7.32 23.78
N GLY A 219 -12.86 7.99 23.01
CA GLY A 219 -14.00 8.76 23.51
C GLY A 219 -15.19 7.91 23.98
N LEU A 220 -15.35 6.69 23.47
CA LEU A 220 -16.50 5.84 23.74
C LEU A 220 -16.53 5.28 25.17
N LYS A 221 -17.73 5.15 25.76
CA LYS A 221 -17.92 4.46 27.05
C LYS A 221 -18.81 3.24 26.85
N MET A 222 -18.45 2.13 27.50
CA MET A 222 -19.17 0.85 27.36
C MET A 222 -20.68 0.97 27.65
N ARG A 223 -21.05 1.82 28.62
CA ARG A 223 -22.44 2.07 29.00
C ARG A 223 -23.31 2.70 27.90
N ASP A 224 -22.69 3.28 26.88
CA ASP A 224 -23.40 3.92 25.77
C ASP A 224 -23.80 2.89 24.68
N PHE A 225 -23.43 1.60 24.87
CA PHE A 225 -23.63 0.48 23.94
C PHE A 225 -24.32 -0.73 24.62
N GLN A 226 -25.07 -0.46 25.69
CA GLN A 226 -25.85 -1.43 26.48
C GLN A 226 -27.34 -1.16 26.35
#